data_AF-A0A8P0TJH4-F1
#
_entry.id   AF-A0A8P0TJH4-F1
#
_cell.length_a   1.000
_cell.length_b   1.000
_cell.length_c   1.000
_cell.angle_alpha   90.00
_cell.angle_beta   90.00
_cell.angle_gamma   90.00
#
_symmetry.space_group_name_H-M   'P 1'
#
loop_
_entity.id
_entity.type
_entity.pdbx_description
1 polymer ?
#
loop_
_entity_poly.entity_id
_entity_poly.type
_entity_poly.pdbx_seq_one_letter_code
_entity_poly.pdbx_strand_id
1 'polypeptide(L)'
;MARSLTRRCCPCCLTDDEKAAARIDQEINRILLEQKKRDRGELKLLLLGPGESGKSTFIKQMRIIHGAGYSEEDRKGFRPLVYQNIFVSMRAMIEAMERLQIPFSRPESSHHASLVMSQDPYKVTTFEKRYAVAMQWLWRDAGIRACYERRREFHLLDSAVYDIIPGVMLVVITQ
;
A
#
# COMPACT_ATOMS: atom_id res chain seq x y z
N MET A 1 -5.05 17.60 -71.24
CA MET A 1 -3.85 17.62 -70.38
C MET A 1 -3.99 16.50 -69.36
N ALA A 2 -3.05 15.55 -69.39
CA ALA A 2 -3.17 14.23 -68.79
C ALA A 2 -3.03 14.25 -67.26
N ARG A 3 -3.84 13.40 -66.62
CA ARG A 3 -3.88 13.14 -65.17
C ARG A 3 -2.52 12.62 -64.68
N SER A 4 -1.94 13.27 -63.67
CA SER A 4 -0.76 12.78 -62.97
C SER A 4 -1.11 11.51 -62.19
N LEU A 5 -0.68 10.37 -62.75
CA LEU A 5 -0.67 9.09 -62.06
C LEU A 5 0.30 9.19 -60.89
N THR A 6 -0.22 9.19 -59.66
CA THR A 6 0.54 8.93 -58.44
C THR A 6 1.16 7.55 -58.54
N ARG A 7 2.42 7.51 -59.02
CA ARG A 7 3.26 6.32 -59.06
C ARG A 7 3.34 5.75 -57.65
N ARG A 8 2.74 4.57 -57.45
CA ARG A 8 3.04 3.68 -56.33
C ARG A 8 4.55 3.48 -56.30
N CYS A 9 5.18 3.89 -55.21
CA CYS A 9 6.62 3.83 -55.05
C CYS A 9 7.09 2.36 -55.06
N CYS A 10 8.08 2.07 -55.90
CA CYS A 10 8.72 0.78 -56.02
C CYS A 10 9.61 0.53 -54.77
N PRO A 11 9.72 -0.70 -54.23
CA PRO A 11 10.58 -1.00 -53.06
C PRO A 11 12.08 -0.68 -53.25
N CYS A 12 12.48 -0.41 -54.49
CA CYS A 12 13.86 -0.16 -54.91
C CYS A 12 14.35 1.27 -54.62
N CYS A 13 13.47 2.21 -54.22
CA CYS A 13 13.80 3.63 -54.07
C CYS A 13 13.91 4.11 -52.61
N LEU A 14 13.68 3.23 -51.64
CA LEU A 14 13.75 3.57 -50.22
C LEU A 14 15.22 3.62 -49.77
N THR A 15 15.58 4.65 -49.00
CA THR A 15 16.86 4.68 -48.30
C THR A 15 16.92 3.53 -47.29
N ASP A 16 18.12 3.09 -46.91
CA ASP A 16 18.24 1.97 -45.96
C ASP A 16 17.60 2.29 -44.60
N ASP A 17 17.57 3.57 -44.21
CA ASP A 17 16.86 4.06 -43.04
C ASP A 17 15.33 3.94 -43.17
N GLU A 18 14.75 4.23 -44.35
CA GLU A 18 13.31 4.05 -44.60
C GLU A 18 12.91 2.56 -44.62
N LYS A 19 13.80 1.69 -45.12
CA LYS A 19 13.59 0.22 -45.05
C LYS A 19 13.70 -0.29 -43.61
N ALA A 20 14.64 0.24 -42.82
CA ALA A 20 14.77 -0.09 -41.40
C ALA A 20 13.54 0.39 -40.62
N ALA A 21 13.08 1.62 -40.85
CA ALA A 21 11.86 2.17 -40.26
C ALA A 21 10.63 1.34 -40.63
N ALA A 22 10.49 0.93 -41.89
CA ALA A 22 9.38 0.07 -42.33
C ALA A 22 9.41 -1.31 -41.67
N ARG A 23 10.60 -1.90 -41.43
CA ARG A 23 10.72 -3.16 -40.67
C ARG A 23 10.34 -3.00 -39.20
N ILE A 24 10.77 -1.90 -38.58
CA ILE A 24 10.41 -1.58 -37.19
C ILE A 24 8.89 -1.35 -37.09
N ASP A 25 8.30 -0.61 -38.02
CA ASP A 25 6.85 -0.35 -38.05
C ASP A 25 6.04 -1.64 -38.22
N GLN A 26 6.49 -2.55 -39.11
CA GLN A 26 5.87 -3.88 -39.24
C GLN A 26 5.95 -4.70 -37.95
N GLU A 27 7.09 -4.66 -37.26
CA GLU A 27 7.27 -5.36 -35.99
C GLU A 27 6.38 -4.77 -34.88
N ILE A 28 6.30 -3.43 -34.78
CA ILE A 28 5.41 -2.74 -33.85
C ILE A 28 3.96 -3.12 -34.12
N ASN A 29 3.53 -3.09 -35.39
CA ASN A 29 2.17 -3.46 -35.77
C ASN A 29 1.84 -4.92 -35.41
N ARG A 30 2.81 -5.84 -35.52
CA ARG A 30 2.66 -7.23 -35.08
C ARG A 30 2.43 -7.30 -33.56
N ILE A 31 3.27 -6.64 -32.78
CA ILE A 31 3.16 -6.59 -31.30
C ILE A 31 1.81 -6.00 -30.88
N LEU A 32 1.37 -4.90 -31.51
CA LEU A 32 0.09 -4.26 -31.22
C LEU A 32 -1.11 -5.18 -31.50
N LEU A 33 -1.07 -5.95 -32.60
CA LEU A 33 -2.12 -6.91 -32.92
C LEU A 33 -2.18 -8.06 -31.90
N GLU A 34 -1.02 -8.55 -31.44
CA GLU A 34 -0.95 -9.58 -30.40
C GLU A 34 -1.42 -9.06 -29.03
N GLN A 35 -1.07 -7.83 -28.66
CA GLN A 35 -1.59 -7.17 -27.47
C GLN A 35 -3.12 -7.01 -27.55
N LYS A 36 -3.64 -6.51 -28.68
CA LYS A 36 -5.09 -6.35 -28.89
C LYS A 36 -5.86 -7.68 -28.77
N LYS A 37 -5.26 -8.80 -29.20
CA LYS A 37 -5.85 -10.14 -29.02
C LYS A 37 -5.86 -10.56 -27.54
N ARG A 38 -4.78 -10.30 -26.81
CA ARG A 38 -4.69 -10.57 -25.36
C ARG A 38 -5.70 -9.72 -24.58
N ASP A 39 -5.74 -8.42 -24.85
CA ASP A 39 -6.64 -7.48 -24.18
C ASP A 39 -8.12 -7.81 -24.41
N ARG A 40 -8.47 -8.37 -25.58
CA ARG A 40 -9.84 -8.83 -25.87
C ARG A 40 -10.28 -10.02 -25.01
N GLY A 41 -9.33 -10.84 -24.54
CA GLY A 41 -9.60 -11.95 -23.63
C GLY A 41 -9.51 -11.57 -22.15
N GLU A 42 -9.04 -10.35 -21.84
CA GLU A 42 -8.89 -9.88 -20.47
C GLU A 42 -10.23 -9.38 -19.91
N LEU A 43 -10.64 -9.91 -18.76
CA LEU A 43 -11.80 -9.43 -18.02
C LEU A 43 -11.35 -8.40 -16.97
N LYS A 44 -11.79 -7.15 -17.13
CA LYS A 44 -11.49 -6.06 -16.19
C LYS A 44 -12.60 -5.95 -15.15
N LEU A 45 -12.26 -6.22 -13.90
CA LEU A 45 -13.18 -6.14 -12.76
C LEU A 45 -12.89 -4.87 -11.96
N LEU A 46 -13.93 -4.10 -11.66
CA LEU A 46 -13.84 -2.91 -10.80
C LEU A 46 -14.52 -3.20 -9.45
N LEU A 47 -13.74 -3.13 -8.37
CA LEU A 47 -14.23 -3.27 -7.00
C LEU A 47 -14.60 -1.89 -6.45
N LEU A 48 -15.90 -1.66 -6.22
CA LEU A 48 -16.42 -0.42 -5.65
C LEU A 48 -16.95 -0.66 -4.24
N GLY A 49 -16.76 0.33 -3.38
CA GLY A 49 -17.24 0.30 -1.99
C GLY A 49 -16.63 1.42 -1.15
N PRO A 50 -17.25 1.76 0.00
CA PRO A 50 -16.77 2.81 0.90
C PRO A 50 -15.33 2.57 1.37
N GLY A 51 -14.68 3.59 1.94
CA GLY A 51 -13.37 3.44 2.60
C GLY A 51 -13.37 2.24 3.55
N GLU A 52 -12.26 1.51 3.62
CA GLU A 52 -12.06 0.38 4.57
C GLU A 52 -12.97 -0.85 4.40
N SER A 53 -13.84 -0.90 3.38
CA SER A 53 -14.68 -2.09 3.03
C SER A 53 -13.92 -3.37 2.66
N GLY A 54 -12.59 -3.42 2.80
CA GLY A 54 -11.79 -4.62 2.55
C GLY A 54 -11.48 -4.88 1.07
N LYS A 55 -11.71 -3.93 0.16
CA LYS A 55 -11.37 -4.07 -1.28
C LYS A 55 -9.92 -4.49 -1.51
N SER A 56 -8.99 -3.80 -0.84
CA SER A 56 -7.56 -4.14 -0.92
C SER A 56 -7.30 -5.55 -0.36
N THR A 57 -7.99 -5.93 0.73
CA THR A 57 -7.90 -7.28 1.32
C THR A 57 -8.40 -8.35 0.34
N PHE A 58 -9.50 -8.11 -0.37
CA PHE A 58 -10.01 -9.01 -1.39
C PHE A 58 -9.00 -9.21 -2.53
N ILE A 59 -8.40 -8.13 -3.02
CA ILE A 59 -7.35 -8.22 -4.06
C ILE A 59 -6.13 -8.98 -3.54
N LYS A 60 -5.73 -8.76 -2.28
CA LYS A 60 -4.63 -9.51 -1.65
C LYS A 60 -4.94 -11.01 -1.58
N GLN A 61 -6.18 -11.38 -1.22
CA GLN A 61 -6.61 -12.79 -1.19
C GLN A 61 -6.66 -13.41 -2.60
N MET A 62 -7.12 -12.67 -3.60
CA MET A 62 -7.08 -13.13 -5.00
C MET A 62 -5.66 -13.45 -5.45
N ARG A 63 -4.68 -12.63 -5.06
CA ARG A 63 -3.25 -12.91 -5.35
C ARG A 63 -2.73 -14.16 -4.62
N ILE A 64 -3.23 -14.47 -3.42
CA ILE A 64 -2.85 -15.66 -2.66
C ILE A 64 -3.43 -16.93 -3.29
N ILE A 65 -4.72 -16.92 -3.65
CA ILE A 65 -5.44 -18.11 -4.11
C ILE A 65 -5.17 -18.42 -5.59
N HIS A 66 -5.11 -17.37 -6.43
CA HIS A 66 -5.05 -17.51 -7.89
C HIS A 66 -3.79 -16.91 -8.52
N GLY A 67 -2.93 -16.27 -7.73
CA GLY A 67 -1.66 -15.69 -8.19
C GLY A 67 -0.44 -16.49 -7.72
N ALA A 68 0.73 -15.91 -7.90
CA ALA A 68 2.01 -16.47 -7.43
C ALA A 68 2.24 -16.29 -5.91
N GLY A 69 1.24 -15.84 -5.16
CA GLY A 69 1.40 -15.44 -3.75
C GLY A 69 2.32 -14.22 -3.57
N TYR A 70 2.95 -14.15 -2.40
CA TYR A 70 3.87 -13.07 -2.00
C TYR A 70 5.28 -13.62 -1.77
N SER A 71 6.24 -13.06 -2.50
CA SER A 71 7.66 -13.37 -2.32
C SER A 71 8.21 -12.77 -1.03
N GLU A 72 9.45 -13.11 -0.68
CA GLU A 72 10.09 -12.52 0.50
C GLU A 72 10.35 -11.02 0.29
N GLU A 73 10.67 -10.60 -0.93
CA GLU A 73 10.85 -9.21 -1.32
C GLU A 73 9.55 -8.42 -1.19
N ASP A 74 8.41 -9.00 -1.63
CA ASP A 74 7.10 -8.39 -1.43
C ASP A 74 6.82 -8.18 0.08
N ARG A 75 7.08 -9.20 0.91
CA ARG A 75 6.89 -9.13 2.37
C ARG A 75 7.74 -8.06 3.01
N LYS A 76 9.00 -7.91 2.58
CA LYS A 76 9.88 -6.81 3.01
C LYS A 76 9.31 -5.45 2.61
N GLY A 77 8.75 -5.35 1.40
CA GLY A 77 8.05 -4.14 0.92
C GLY A 77 6.81 -3.76 1.75
N PHE A 78 6.14 -4.73 2.39
CA PHE A 78 4.99 -4.44 3.27
C PHE A 78 5.39 -3.97 4.68
N ARG A 79 6.64 -4.17 5.13
CA ARG A 79 7.06 -3.80 6.50
C ARG A 79 6.85 -2.32 6.85
N PRO A 80 7.23 -1.34 6.00
CA PRO A 80 7.01 0.07 6.30
C PRO A 80 5.52 0.41 6.48
N LEU A 81 4.64 -0.25 5.71
CA LEU A 81 3.19 -0.06 5.83
C LEU A 81 2.66 -0.58 7.17
N VAL A 82 3.21 -1.68 7.69
CA VAL A 82 2.86 -2.17 9.04
C VAL A 82 3.31 -1.15 10.10
N TYR A 83 4.52 -0.59 9.97
CA TYR A 83 5.01 0.41 10.92
C TYR A 83 4.13 1.65 10.91
N GLN A 84 3.80 2.14 9.72
CA GLN A 84 2.88 3.25 9.52
C GLN A 84 1.53 2.97 10.20
N ASN A 85 0.93 1.80 9.99
CA ASN A 85 -0.35 1.42 10.62
C ASN A 85 -0.29 1.43 12.15
N ILE A 86 0.80 0.95 12.74
CA ILE A 86 1.02 0.96 14.20
C ILE A 86 1.04 2.41 14.71
N PHE A 87 1.83 3.29 14.07
CA PHE A 87 1.94 4.69 14.47
C PHE A 87 0.62 5.45 14.28
N VAL A 88 -0.05 5.28 13.14
CA VAL A 88 -1.35 5.90 12.87
C VAL A 88 -2.38 5.46 13.92
N SER A 89 -2.44 4.16 14.23
CA SER A 89 -3.39 3.62 15.22
C SER A 89 -3.14 4.16 16.62
N MET A 90 -1.88 4.17 17.08
CA MET A 90 -1.55 4.66 18.42
C MET A 90 -1.80 6.16 18.54
N ARG A 91 -1.43 6.95 17.53
CA ARG A 91 -1.70 8.40 17.52
C ARG A 91 -3.19 8.69 17.55
N ALA A 92 -3.99 7.97 16.75
CA ALA A 92 -5.45 8.12 16.79
C ALA A 92 -6.03 7.82 18.18
N MET A 93 -5.51 6.82 18.90
CA MET A 93 -5.93 6.53 20.27
C MET A 93 -5.54 7.64 21.27
N ILE A 94 -4.31 8.17 21.17
CA ILE A 94 -3.83 9.28 22.02
C ILE A 94 -4.69 10.53 21.79
N GLU A 95 -4.92 10.91 20.53
CA GLU A 95 -5.77 12.04 20.16
C GLU A 95 -7.22 11.84 20.62
N ALA A 96 -7.74 10.60 20.54
CA ALA A 96 -9.06 10.26 21.05
C ALA A 96 -9.13 10.34 22.58
N MET A 97 -8.08 9.98 23.32
CA MET A 97 -8.05 10.14 24.78
C MET A 97 -8.19 11.60 25.20
N GLU A 98 -7.52 12.52 24.50
CA GLU A 98 -7.66 13.96 24.74
C GLU A 98 -9.09 14.44 24.45
N ARG A 99 -9.69 14.01 23.34
CA ARG A 99 -11.07 14.37 22.97
C ARG A 99 -12.12 13.82 23.93
N LEU A 100 -11.94 12.57 24.36
CA LEU A 100 -12.86 11.88 25.27
C LEU A 100 -12.58 12.18 26.75
N GLN A 101 -11.58 13.03 27.03
CA GLN A 101 -11.15 13.43 28.38
C GLN A 101 -10.82 12.22 29.27
N ILE A 102 -10.16 11.20 28.70
CA ILE A 102 -9.72 10.00 29.42
C ILE A 102 -8.27 10.24 29.88
N PRO A 103 -8.00 10.36 31.18
CA PRO A 103 -6.65 10.54 31.68
C PRO A 103 -5.84 9.24 31.52
N PHE A 104 -4.53 9.37 31.35
CA PHE A 104 -3.62 8.24 31.49
C PHE A 104 -3.68 7.68 32.90
N SER A 105 -3.66 6.35 33.03
CA SER A 105 -3.63 5.71 34.34
C SER A 105 -2.26 5.82 35.01
N ARG A 106 -1.20 5.96 34.21
CA ARG A 106 0.18 6.09 34.68
C ARG A 106 0.77 7.41 34.16
N PRO A 107 1.43 8.22 35.00
CA PRO A 107 2.06 9.46 34.56
C PRO A 107 3.19 9.22 33.55
N GLU A 108 3.88 8.07 33.62
CA GLU A 108 4.94 7.68 32.68
C GLU A 108 4.41 7.47 31.25
N SER A 109 3.14 7.08 31.12
CA SER A 109 2.46 6.93 29.82
C SER A 109 2.40 8.25 29.05
N SER A 110 2.34 9.39 29.75
CA SER A 110 2.37 10.71 29.10
C SER A 110 3.68 10.95 28.35
N HIS A 111 4.82 10.55 28.92
CA HIS A 111 6.12 10.69 28.25
C HIS A 111 6.21 9.80 27.01
N HIS A 112 5.71 8.56 27.11
CA HIS A 112 5.65 7.64 25.97
C HIS A 112 4.70 8.14 24.86
N ALA A 113 3.57 8.75 25.24
CA ALA A 113 2.64 9.36 24.29
C ALA A 113 3.31 10.49 23.51
N SER A 114 4.01 11.41 24.20
CA SER A 114 4.75 12.50 23.54
C SER A 114 5.82 11.97 22.58
N LEU A 115 6.55 10.91 22.96
CA LEU A 115 7.54 10.26 22.09
C LEU A 115 6.90 9.73 20.81
N VAL A 116 5.77 9.02 20.91
CA VAL A 116 5.06 8.49 19.74
C VAL A 116 4.48 9.60 18.86
N MET A 117 3.91 10.65 19.46
CA MET A 117 3.32 11.80 18.74
C MET A 117 4.37 12.63 17.98
N SER A 118 5.63 12.64 18.45
CA SER A 118 6.73 13.33 17.77
C SER A 118 7.11 12.72 16.42
N GLN A 119 6.73 11.46 16.16
CA GLN A 119 7.07 10.77 14.92
C GLN A 119 6.01 10.98 13.83
N ASP A 120 6.49 11.19 12.61
CA ASP A 120 5.68 11.25 11.41
C ASP A 120 5.48 9.83 10.85
N PRO A 121 4.25 9.27 10.90
CA PRO A 121 3.96 7.90 10.47
C PRO A 121 4.33 7.63 9.01
N TYR A 122 4.32 8.66 8.15
CA TYR A 122 4.58 8.52 6.72
C TYR A 122 6.08 8.52 6.36
N LYS A 123 6.95 8.82 7.34
CA LYS A 123 8.41 8.81 7.16
C LYS A 123 9.09 7.62 7.85
N VAL A 124 8.32 6.75 8.48
CA VAL A 124 8.86 5.59 9.21
C VAL A 124 9.27 4.50 8.23
N THR A 125 10.59 4.33 8.07
CA THR A 125 11.16 3.24 7.28
C THR A 125 11.67 2.10 8.16
N THR A 126 12.00 2.38 9.42
CA THR A 126 12.52 1.42 10.40
C THR A 126 11.80 1.56 11.73
N PHE A 127 11.64 0.45 12.46
CA PHE A 127 10.94 0.43 13.74
C PHE A 127 11.94 0.31 14.89
N GLU A 128 12.35 1.46 15.45
CA GLU A 128 13.32 1.46 16.53
C GLU A 128 12.76 0.87 17.83
N LYS A 129 13.64 0.19 18.60
CA LYS A 129 13.29 -0.46 19.87
C LYS A 129 12.64 0.50 20.88
N ARG A 130 13.04 1.78 20.90
CA ARG A 130 12.44 2.79 21.81
C ARG A 130 10.95 2.99 21.57
N TYR A 131 10.52 2.98 20.31
CA TYR A 131 9.10 3.10 19.96
C TYR A 131 8.35 1.85 20.33
N ALA A 132 8.92 0.67 20.09
CA ALA A 132 8.33 -0.58 20.52
C ALA A 132 8.03 -0.62 22.02
N VAL A 133 9.01 -0.20 22.84
CA VAL A 133 8.85 -0.12 24.30
C VAL A 133 7.76 0.88 24.66
N ALA A 134 7.76 2.08 24.06
CA ALA A 134 6.74 3.09 24.31
C ALA A 134 5.32 2.59 23.95
N MET A 135 5.15 1.94 22.79
CA MET A 135 3.89 1.37 22.34
C MET A 135 3.39 0.28 23.30
N GLN A 136 4.28 -0.59 23.79
CA GLN A 136 3.94 -1.62 24.77
C GLN A 136 3.52 -1.03 26.12
N TRP A 137 4.18 0.04 26.56
CA TRP A 137 3.80 0.75 27.78
C TRP A 137 2.42 1.41 27.65
N LEU A 138 2.19 2.11 26.53
CA LEU A 138 0.90 2.73 26.23
C LEU A 138 -0.23 1.70 26.15
N TRP A 139 -0.02 0.57 25.46
CA TRP A 139 -1.05 -0.46 25.34
C TRP A 139 -1.43 -1.13 26.67
N ARG A 140 -0.50 -1.16 27.63
CA ARG A 140 -0.75 -1.68 29.00
C ARG A 140 -1.52 -0.69 29.87
N ASP A 141 -1.50 0.60 29.54
CA ASP A 141 -2.22 1.64 30.27
C ASP A 141 -3.73 1.37 30.26
N ALA A 142 -4.39 1.55 31.40
CA ALA A 142 -5.82 1.28 31.50
C ALA A 142 -6.66 2.39 30.84
N GLY A 143 -6.15 3.62 30.74
CA GLY A 143 -6.78 4.73 30.03
C GLY A 143 -6.81 4.49 28.52
N ILE A 144 -5.69 4.04 27.95
CA ILE A 144 -5.63 3.64 26.53
C ILE A 144 -6.59 2.48 26.25
N ARG A 145 -6.61 1.45 27.10
CA ARG A 145 -7.55 0.33 26.95
C ARG A 145 -9.01 0.76 27.07
N ALA A 146 -9.35 1.67 27.99
CA ALA A 146 -10.68 2.23 28.11
C ALA A 146 -11.07 3.07 26.86
N CYS A 147 -10.12 3.83 26.31
CA CYS A 147 -10.32 4.54 25.04
C CYS A 147 -10.59 3.56 23.88
N TYR A 148 -9.85 2.45 23.83
CA TYR A 148 -10.04 1.42 22.81
C TYR A 148 -11.42 0.73 22.87
N GLU A 149 -12.01 0.53 24.05
CA GLU A 149 -13.38 0.02 24.16
C GLU A 149 -14.40 0.97 23.51
N ARG A 150 -14.09 2.28 23.48
CA ARG A 150 -14.86 3.34 22.84
C ARG A 150 -14.42 3.63 21.40
N ARG A 151 -13.67 2.73 20.75
CA ARG A 151 -13.17 2.89 19.36
C ARG A 151 -14.23 3.18 18.30
N ARG A 152 -15.52 2.97 18.58
CA ARG A 152 -16.62 3.33 17.66
C ARG A 152 -16.90 4.83 17.61
N GLU A 153 -16.39 5.59 18.57
CA GLU A 153 -16.60 7.05 18.68
C GLU A 153 -15.57 7.86 17.88
N PHE A 154 -14.53 7.22 17.37
CA PHE A 154 -13.49 7.83 16.55
C PHE A 154 -13.05 6.88 15.44
N HIS A 155 -12.28 7.40 14.48
CA HIS A 155 -11.75 6.60 13.40
C HIS A 155 -10.48 5.88 13.85
N LEU A 156 -10.55 4.56 13.96
CA LEU A 156 -9.42 3.68 14.27
C LEU A 156 -9.37 2.57 13.23
N LEU A 157 -8.17 2.23 12.76
CA LEU A 157 -7.96 1.10 11.85
C LEU A 157 -8.47 -0.20 12.49
N ASP A 158 -9.26 -0.99 11.74
CA ASP A 158 -9.78 -2.27 12.22
C ASP A 158 -8.68 -3.27 12.61
N SER A 159 -7.49 -3.17 11.98
CA SER A 159 -6.32 -4.02 12.28
C SER A 159 -5.52 -3.58 13.50
N ALA A 160 -5.83 -2.42 14.11
CA ALA A 160 -5.03 -1.79 15.15
C ALA A 160 -4.66 -2.74 16.31
N VAL A 161 -5.58 -3.60 16.74
CA VAL A 161 -5.31 -4.58 17.82
C VAL A 161 -4.28 -5.61 17.40
N TYR A 162 -4.41 -6.15 16.19
CA TYR A 162 -3.47 -7.15 15.71
C TYR A 162 -2.06 -6.56 15.58
N ASP A 163 -1.96 -5.32 15.11
CA ASP A 163 -0.69 -4.65 14.88
C ASP A 163 0.00 -4.22 16.20
N ILE A 164 -0.79 -3.86 17.23
CA ILE A 164 -0.29 -3.36 18.53
C ILE A 164 -0.10 -4.49 19.56
N ILE A 165 -0.62 -5.70 19.33
CA ILE A 165 -0.40 -6.81 20.26
C ILE A 165 1.09 -7.19 20.31
N PRO A 166 1.66 -7.45 21.51
CA PRO A 166 3.08 -7.71 21.69
C PRO A 166 3.67 -8.81 20.80
N GLY A 167 2.87 -9.81 20.41
CA GLY A 167 3.31 -10.88 19.50
C GLY A 167 3.73 -10.38 18.11
N VAL A 168 3.00 -9.42 17.55
CA VAL A 168 3.33 -8.83 16.23
C VAL A 168 4.47 -7.82 16.37
N MET A 169 4.47 -7.03 17.43
CA MET A 169 5.59 -6.13 17.74
C MET A 169 6.92 -6.88 17.94
N LEU A 170 6.92 -8.05 18.59
CA LEU A 170 8.12 -8.88 18.75
C LEU A 170 8.68 -9.32 17.39
N VAL A 171 7.81 -9.79 16.48
CA VAL A 171 8.22 -10.16 15.12
C VAL A 171 8.80 -8.95 14.37
N VAL A 172 8.16 -7.78 14.50
CA VAL A 172 8.62 -6.52 13.90
C VAL A 172 9.98 -6.06 14.44
N ILE A 173 10.28 -6.27 15.71
CA ILE A 173 11.58 -5.88 16.31
C ILE A 173 12.70 -6.86 15.94
N THR A 174 12.38 -8.14 15.73
CA THR A 174 13.38 -9.20 15.49
C THR A 174 13.75 -9.44 14.03
N GLN A 175 13.07 -8.79 13.07
CA GLN A 175 13.22 -9.02 11.63
C GLN A 175 13.66 -7.78 10.86
#